data_AF-A0A626QDF2-F1
#
_entry.id   AF-A0A626QDF2-F1
#
_cell.length_a   1.000
_cell.length_b   1.000
_cell.length_c   1.000
_cell.angle_alpha   90.00
_cell.angle_beta   90.00
_cell.angle_gamma   90.00
#
_symmetry.space_group_name_H-M   'P 1'
#
loop_
_entity.id
_entity.type
_entity.pdbx_description
1 polymer ?
#
loop_
_entity_poly.entity_id
_entity_poly.type
_entity_poly.pdbx_seq_one_letter_code
_entity_poly.pdbx_strand_id
1 'polypeptide(L)'
;MTDNRKCSFYIYPERNAADRVADGFLEKLPQKERGRAMRAMMLCGAALMKQDERLPFLIAEFLTESTTMQDIQRIISSTLPQQDTGEMARLVEAFLQATGGGSNTVSPAGGAAPENSPAVAPEPAAPEDKNLEETRKNVQHLFPDDD
;
A
#
# COMPACT_ATOMS: atom_id res chain seq x y z
N MET A 1 17.91 27.33 2.47
CA MET A 1 18.72 26.17 2.90
C MET A 1 17.78 24.99 3.04
N THR A 2 17.82 24.07 2.09
CA THR A 2 17.14 22.77 2.24
C THR A 2 18.05 21.90 3.09
N ASP A 3 17.95 22.06 4.40
CA ASP A 3 18.77 21.33 5.38
C ASP A 3 18.35 19.87 5.43
N ASN A 4 18.95 19.05 4.58
CA ASN A 4 18.88 17.61 4.71
C ASN A 4 19.75 17.16 5.89
N ARG A 5 19.18 16.39 6.82
CA ARG A 5 19.94 15.77 7.90
C ARG A 5 20.23 14.31 7.55
N LYS A 6 21.49 13.89 7.77
CA LYS A 6 21.90 12.49 7.66
C LYS A 6 21.65 11.80 9.01
N CYS A 7 20.96 10.67 8.99
CA CYS A 7 20.81 9.77 10.12
C CYS A 7 21.54 8.46 9.79
N SER A 8 22.23 7.89 10.77
CA SER A 8 22.93 6.60 10.64
C SER A 8 22.77 5.82 11.94
N PHE A 9 22.45 4.54 11.81
CA PHE A 9 22.38 3.57 12.90
C PHE A 9 22.92 2.24 12.39
N TYR A 10 23.31 1.37 13.31
CA TYR A 10 23.80 0.03 13.02
C TYR A 10 22.67 -0.97 13.25
N ILE A 11 22.62 -1.99 12.39
CA ILE A 11 21.80 -3.18 12.57
C ILE A 11 22.74 -4.37 12.75
N TYR A 12 22.35 -5.31 13.61
CA TYR A 12 23.14 -6.48 13.99
C TYR A 12 22.36 -7.77 13.68
N PRO A 13 22.30 -8.21 12.41
CA PRO A 13 21.44 -9.33 11.96
C PRO A 13 21.81 -10.70 12.57
N GLU A 14 23.04 -10.86 13.07
CA GLU A 14 23.47 -12.07 13.78
C GLU A 14 23.00 -12.09 15.25
N ARG A 15 22.82 -10.91 15.85
CA ARG A 15 22.47 -10.76 17.27
C ARG A 15 20.97 -10.63 17.50
N ASN A 16 20.25 -9.99 16.58
CA ASN A 16 18.84 -9.68 16.74
C ASN A 16 18.02 -10.21 15.57
N ALA A 17 16.90 -10.88 15.86
CA ALA A 17 16.01 -11.44 14.85
C ALA A 17 15.33 -10.34 14.02
N ALA A 18 14.93 -9.25 14.67
CA ALA A 18 14.31 -8.11 13.99
C ALA A 18 15.25 -7.45 12.97
N ASP A 19 16.52 -7.29 13.36
CA ASP A 19 17.56 -6.73 12.49
C ASP A 19 17.80 -7.61 11.27
N ARG A 20 17.75 -8.94 11.44
CA ARG A 20 17.85 -9.90 10.34
C ARG A 20 16.70 -9.77 9.35
N VAL A 21 15.47 -9.60 9.85
CA VAL A 21 14.29 -9.38 9.00
C VAL A 21 14.42 -8.06 8.23
N ALA A 22 14.86 -7.00 8.89
CA ALA A 22 15.07 -5.69 8.27
C ALA A 22 16.17 -5.74 7.20
N ASP A 23 17.30 -6.40 7.48
CA ASP A 23 18.39 -6.60 6.54
C ASP A 23 17.93 -7.37 5.29
N GLY A 24 17.24 -8.51 5.50
CA GLY A 24 16.69 -9.30 4.41
C GLY A 24 15.63 -8.56 3.57
N PHE A 25 14.89 -7.61 4.16
CA PHE A 25 13.99 -6.73 3.40
C PHE A 25 14.76 -5.73 2.52
N LEU A 26 15.85 -5.15 3.05
CA LEU A 26 16.68 -4.21 2.31
C LEU A 26 17.47 -4.89 1.18
N GLU A 27 17.93 -6.12 1.37
CA GLU A 27 18.65 -6.87 0.34
C GLU A 27 17.80 -7.13 -0.90
N LYS A 28 16.51 -7.45 -0.71
CA LYS A 28 15.53 -7.72 -1.78
C LYS A 28 15.20 -6.48 -2.63
N LEU A 29 15.43 -5.28 -2.10
CA LEU A 29 15.10 -4.04 -2.79
C LEU A 29 16.23 -3.58 -3.73
N PRO A 30 15.90 -3.04 -4.92
CA PRO A 30 16.87 -2.41 -5.80
C PRO A 30 17.62 -1.28 -5.09
N GLN A 31 18.93 -1.16 -5.33
CA GLN A 31 19.79 -0.20 -4.62
C GLN A 31 19.27 1.25 -4.67
N LYS A 32 18.67 1.65 -5.80
CA LYS A 32 18.08 2.99 -5.99
C LYS A 32 16.88 3.26 -5.08
N GLU A 33 16.17 2.22 -4.63
CA GLU A 33 14.95 2.36 -3.83
C GLU A 33 15.19 2.19 -2.32
N ARG A 34 16.32 1.58 -1.92
CA ARG A 34 16.64 1.31 -0.51
C ARG A 34 16.57 2.58 0.36
N GLY A 35 17.10 3.70 -0.14
CA GLY A 35 17.04 4.99 0.57
C GLY A 35 15.60 5.49 0.81
N ARG A 36 14.73 5.32 -0.20
CA ARG A 36 13.30 5.67 -0.10
C ARG A 36 12.59 4.76 0.92
N ALA A 37 12.85 3.46 0.86
CA ALA A 37 12.27 2.48 1.77
C ALA A 37 12.70 2.71 3.23
N MET A 38 14.01 2.91 3.49
CA MET A 38 14.52 3.21 4.83
C MET A 38 13.89 4.46 5.42
N ARG A 39 13.76 5.53 4.61
CA ARG A 39 13.07 6.74 5.05
C ARG A 39 11.60 6.48 5.38
N ALA A 40 10.88 5.71 4.55
CA ALA A 40 9.49 5.36 4.81
C ALA A 40 9.33 4.55 6.11
N MET A 41 10.21 3.58 6.35
CA MET A 41 10.22 2.78 7.59
C MET A 41 10.48 3.64 8.82
N MET A 42 11.47 4.54 8.76
CA MET A 42 11.75 5.49 9.86
C MET A 42 10.55 6.40 10.14
N LEU A 43 9.92 6.95 9.09
CA LEU A 43 8.75 7.83 9.25
C LEU A 43 7.53 7.08 9.79
N CYS A 44 7.33 5.82 9.39
CA CYS A 44 6.30 4.95 9.94
C CYS A 44 6.51 4.75 11.44
N GLY A 45 7.72 4.38 11.86
CA GLY A 45 8.07 4.27 13.28
C GLY A 45 7.82 5.57 14.05
N ALA A 46 8.20 6.72 13.48
CA ALA A 46 7.95 8.03 14.10
C ALA A 46 6.46 8.36 14.23
N ALA A 47 5.64 8.00 13.23
CA ALA A 47 4.19 8.19 13.28
C ALA A 47 3.55 7.34 14.39
N LEU A 48 4.04 6.11 14.58
CA LEU A 48 3.60 5.23 15.65
C LEU A 48 4.06 5.72 17.03
N MET A 49 5.31 6.21 17.16
CA MET A 49 5.81 6.81 18.41
C MET A 49 4.97 8.02 18.84
N LYS A 50 4.43 8.79 17.90
CA LYS A 50 3.56 9.93 18.19
C LYS A 50 2.25 9.52 18.88
N GLN A 51 1.75 8.31 18.62
CA GLN A 51 0.53 7.79 19.26
C GLN A 51 0.83 7.12 20.61
N ASP A 52 1.84 6.24 20.65
CA ASP A 52 2.38 5.68 21.88
C ASP A 52 3.88 5.42 21.69
N GLU A 53 4.71 5.98 22.59
CA GLU A 53 6.16 5.90 22.50
C GLU A 53 6.69 4.46 22.55
N ARG A 54 5.95 3.52 23.17
CA ARG A 54 6.36 2.13 23.38
C ARG A 54 6.09 1.26 22.16
N LEU A 55 5.15 1.65 21.31
CA LEU A 55 4.61 0.81 20.25
C LEU A 55 5.69 0.38 19.23
N PRO A 56 6.57 1.27 18.72
CA PRO A 56 7.61 0.86 17.79
C PRO A 56 8.66 -0.05 18.41
N PHE A 57 8.99 0.15 19.68
CA PHE A 57 9.92 -0.73 20.40
C PHE A 57 9.32 -2.12 20.61
N LEU A 58 8.04 -2.21 20.96
CA LEU A 58 7.34 -3.49 21.09
C LEU A 58 7.25 -4.21 19.75
N ILE A 59 6.84 -3.52 18.68
CA ILE A 59 6.79 -4.13 17.35
C ILE A 59 8.18 -4.60 16.91
N ALA A 60 9.23 -3.81 17.18
CA ALA A 60 10.60 -4.20 16.85
C ALA A 60 11.05 -5.44 17.64
N GLU A 61 10.76 -5.52 18.94
CA GLU A 61 11.13 -6.68 19.78
C GLU A 61 10.41 -7.96 19.35
N PHE A 62 9.15 -7.86 18.94
CA PHE A 62 8.34 -8.99 18.48
C PHE A 62 8.51 -9.30 16.97
N LEU A 63 9.33 -8.53 16.24
CA LEU A 63 9.56 -8.75 14.83
C LEU A 63 10.47 -9.96 14.61
N THR A 64 9.90 -10.98 13.99
CA THR A 64 10.54 -12.24 13.61
C THR A 64 10.16 -12.58 12.17
N GLU A 65 10.80 -13.59 11.58
CA GLU A 65 10.49 -14.05 10.22
C GLU A 65 9.04 -14.57 10.07
N SER A 66 8.43 -15.02 11.16
CA SER A 66 7.06 -15.55 11.20
C SER A 66 6.00 -14.56 11.68
N THR A 67 6.38 -13.31 11.95
CA THR A 67 5.44 -12.31 12.50
C THR A 67 4.31 -12.03 11.51
N THR A 68 3.07 -12.23 11.95
CA THR A 68 1.90 -12.00 11.11
C THR A 68 1.27 -10.63 11.38
N MET A 69 0.43 -10.16 10.45
CA MET A 69 -0.34 -8.94 10.66
C MET A 69 -1.26 -9.02 11.90
N GLN A 70 -1.75 -10.22 12.23
CA GLN A 70 -2.59 -10.41 13.41
C GLN A 70 -1.82 -10.15 14.70
N ASP A 71 -0.55 -10.54 14.76
CA ASP A 71 0.30 -10.30 15.93
C ASP A 71 0.55 -8.80 16.12
N ILE A 72 0.82 -8.09 15.02
CA ILE A 72 0.95 -6.62 15.02
C ILE A 72 -0.34 -5.96 15.52
N GLN A 73 -1.51 -6.40 15.02
CA GLN A 73 -2.81 -5.87 15.47
C GLN A 73 -3.06 -6.11 16.96
N ARG A 74 -2.67 -7.28 17.50
CA ARG A 74 -2.78 -7.57 18.94
C ARG A 74 -1.89 -6.65 19.76
N ILE A 75 -0.65 -6.43 19.34
CA ILE A 75 0.27 -5.50 20.02
C ILE A 75 -0.36 -4.10 20.05
N ILE A 76 -0.78 -3.59 18.90
CA ILE A 76 -1.40 -2.25 18.78
C ILE A 76 -2.65 -2.14 19.68
N SER A 77 -3.53 -3.12 19.64
CA SER A 77 -4.77 -3.15 20.44
C SER A 77 -4.51 -3.27 21.93
N SER A 78 -3.38 -3.87 22.33
CA SER A 78 -2.98 -3.97 23.74
C SER A 78 -2.33 -2.68 24.27
N THR A 79 -1.68 -1.91 23.40
CA THR A 79 -0.99 -0.67 23.77
C THR A 79 -1.90 0.55 23.73
N LEU A 80 -2.87 0.57 22.82
CA LEU A 80 -3.80 1.68 22.67
C LEU A 80 -5.07 1.41 23.50
N PRO A 81 -5.55 2.37 24.31
CA PRO A 81 -6.90 2.27 24.87
C PRO A 81 -7.89 2.20 23.72
N GLN A 82 -8.88 1.28 23.81
CA GLN A 82 -9.94 1.09 22.80
C GLN A 82 -10.42 2.46 22.29
N GLN A 83 -9.96 2.84 21.11
CA GLN A 83 -10.39 4.06 20.47
C GLN A 83 -11.84 3.83 20.07
N ASP A 84 -12.75 4.70 20.52
CA ASP A 84 -14.16 4.60 20.18
C ASP A 84 -14.29 4.49 18.66
N THR A 85 -14.88 3.38 18.20
CA THR A 85 -15.11 3.03 16.78
C THR A 85 -15.70 4.18 15.95
N GLY A 86 -16.35 5.15 16.60
CA GLY A 86 -16.88 6.36 15.99
C GLY A 86 -15.85 7.32 15.40
N GLU A 87 -14.63 7.41 15.95
CA GLU A 87 -13.58 8.29 15.38
C GLU A 87 -12.95 7.69 14.12
N MET A 88 -12.76 6.37 14.09
CA MET A 88 -12.32 5.65 12.89
C MET A 88 -13.35 5.73 11.76
N ALA A 89 -14.65 5.64 12.07
CA ALA A 89 -15.69 5.81 11.07
C ALA A 89 -15.62 7.19 10.39
N ARG A 90 -15.42 8.26 11.20
CA ARG A 90 -15.28 9.63 10.66
C ARG A 90 -14.00 9.84 9.88
N LEU A 91 -12.90 9.19 10.27
CA LEU A 91 -11.64 9.27 9.53
C LEU A 91 -11.72 8.56 8.18
N VAL A 92 -12.37 7.38 8.14
CA VAL A 92 -12.63 6.64 6.89
C VAL A 92 -13.56 7.44 5.98
N GLU A 93 -14.60 8.05 6.54
CA GLU A 93 -15.53 8.91 5.80
C GLU A 93 -14.82 10.15 5.22
N ALA A 94 -13.97 10.81 6.02
CA ALA A 94 -13.16 11.93 5.56
C ALA A 94 -12.13 11.53 4.48
N PHE A 95 -11.55 10.32 4.58
CA PHE A 95 -10.61 9.82 3.59
C PHE A 95 -11.31 9.46 2.27
N LEU A 96 -12.51 8.87 2.32
CA LEU A 96 -13.37 8.62 1.14
C LEU A 96 -13.78 9.93 0.45
N GLN A 97 -14.12 10.96 1.24
CA GLN A 97 -14.44 12.28 0.71
C GLN A 97 -13.22 12.95 0.07
N ALA A 98 -12.03 12.79 0.66
CA ALA A 98 -10.79 13.36 0.13
C ALA A 98 -10.26 12.63 -1.13
N THR A 99 -10.60 11.34 -1.32
CA THR A 99 -10.17 10.54 -2.48
C THR A 99 -11.17 10.53 -3.63
N GLY A 100 -12.26 11.30 -3.55
CA GLY A 100 -13.15 11.53 -4.69
C GLY A 100 -13.97 10.31 -5.11
N GLY A 101 -14.56 9.61 -4.14
CA GLY A 101 -15.57 8.58 -4.39
C GLY A 101 -16.83 9.20 -5.01
N GLY A 102 -16.90 9.21 -6.34
CA GLY A 102 -18.08 9.58 -7.10
C GLY A 102 -19.30 8.76 -6.68
N SER A 103 -20.37 9.49 -6.41
CA SER A 103 -21.74 9.04 -6.19
C SER A 103 -22.11 7.78 -6.98
N ASN A 104 -22.62 6.77 -6.27
CA ASN A 104 -23.92 6.19 -6.60
C ASN A 104 -24.49 5.53 -5.35
N THR A 105 -25.32 6.29 -4.65
CA THR A 105 -26.34 5.78 -3.74
C THR A 105 -27.35 4.97 -4.56
N VAL A 106 -27.38 3.65 -4.38
CA VAL A 106 -28.60 2.88 -4.61
C VAL A 106 -28.95 2.22 -3.29
N SER A 107 -29.90 2.84 -2.59
CA SER A 107 -30.60 2.25 -1.46
C SER A 107 -31.31 0.94 -1.86
N PRO A 108 -31.51 0.01 -0.93
CA PRO A 108 -32.22 -1.24 -1.18
C PRO A 108 -33.73 -1.00 -1.03
N ALA A 109 -34.51 -1.35 -2.04
CA ALA A 109 -35.95 -1.51 -1.93
C ALA A 109 -36.38 -2.63 -2.87
N GLY A 110 -36.96 -3.68 -2.28
CA GLY A 110 -37.30 -4.91 -2.99
C GLY A 110 -38.59 -4.82 -3.80
N GLY A 111 -38.84 -5.89 -4.54
CA GLY A 111 -40.19 -6.30 -4.93
C GLY A 111 -40.44 -6.44 -6.43
N ALA A 112 -40.61 -7.70 -6.83
CA ALA A 112 -41.47 -8.20 -7.90
C ALA A 112 -41.03 -8.08 -9.38
N ALA A 113 -40.74 -9.26 -9.93
CA ALA A 113 -40.94 -9.68 -11.33
C ALA A 113 -42.42 -9.47 -11.77
N PRO A 114 -42.83 -9.53 -13.08
CA PRO A 114 -42.30 -10.47 -14.07
C PRO A 114 -42.27 -10.06 -15.57
N GLU A 115 -41.68 -10.96 -16.35
CA GLU A 115 -42.00 -11.39 -17.73
C GLU A 115 -42.09 -10.36 -18.88
N ASN A 116 -41.11 -10.42 -19.80
CA ASN A 116 -41.32 -10.97 -21.15
C ASN A 116 -39.98 -11.08 -21.92
N SER A 117 -39.72 -12.23 -22.56
CA SER A 117 -38.75 -12.43 -23.64
C SER A 117 -39.53 -12.52 -24.97
N PRO A 118 -39.00 -12.21 -26.17
CA PRO A 118 -37.74 -12.78 -26.68
C PRO A 118 -36.91 -11.91 -27.65
N ALA A 119 -35.63 -12.27 -27.87
CA ALA A 119 -34.96 -12.42 -29.18
C ALA A 119 -33.44 -12.13 -29.15
N VAL A 120 -32.65 -13.20 -29.38
CA VAL A 120 -31.48 -13.35 -30.27
C VAL A 120 -30.45 -12.19 -30.40
N ALA A 121 -29.23 -12.48 -29.90
CA ALA A 121 -27.83 -12.17 -30.35
C ALA A 121 -27.56 -11.09 -31.44
N PRO A 122 -26.44 -10.32 -31.40
CA PRO A 122 -25.07 -10.85 -31.20
C PRO A 122 -24.08 -9.99 -30.38
N GLU A 123 -22.98 -10.66 -30.00
CA GLU A 123 -21.74 -10.14 -29.41
C GLU A 123 -21.06 -9.09 -30.31
N PRO A 124 -20.51 -7.99 -29.74
CA PRO A 124 -19.51 -7.18 -30.44
C PRO A 124 -18.18 -7.13 -29.67
N ALA A 125 -17.16 -7.65 -30.35
CA ALA A 125 -15.77 -7.19 -30.48
C ALA A 125 -15.05 -6.62 -29.25
N ALA A 126 -13.97 -7.31 -28.87
CA ALA A 126 -12.91 -6.82 -28.00
C ALA A 126 -12.38 -5.44 -28.48
N PRO A 127 -12.09 -4.50 -27.57
CA PRO A 127 -11.57 -3.19 -27.95
C PRO A 127 -10.15 -3.32 -28.48
N GLU A 128 -9.89 -2.72 -29.64
CA GLU A 128 -8.56 -2.63 -30.25
C GLU A 128 -7.60 -1.86 -29.33
N ASP A 129 -6.55 -2.55 -28.85
CA ASP A 129 -5.52 -1.98 -27.98
C ASP A 129 -4.63 -0.99 -28.75
N LYS A 130 -5.03 0.28 -28.75
CA LYS A 130 -4.27 1.43 -29.27
C LYS A 130 -2.80 1.46 -28.80
N ASN A 131 -2.53 0.83 -27.65
CA ASN A 131 -1.20 0.74 -27.06
C ASN A 131 -0.22 -0.12 -27.89
N LEU A 132 -0.72 -1.16 -28.58
CA LEU A 132 0.11 -2.03 -29.42
C LEU A 132 0.67 -1.30 -30.65
N GLU A 133 -0.14 -0.42 -31.22
CA GLU A 133 0.21 0.32 -32.44
C GLU A 133 1.20 1.46 -32.14
N GLU A 134 1.04 2.13 -30.99
CA GLU A 134 2.05 3.07 -30.47
C GLU A 134 3.37 2.38 -30.14
N THR A 135 3.32 1.19 -29.54
CA THR A 135 4.52 0.40 -29.25
C THR A 135 5.27 0.08 -30.54
N ARG A 136 4.57 -0.36 -31.60
CA ARG A 136 5.16 -0.70 -32.90
C ARG A 136 5.80 0.51 -33.58
N LYS A 137 5.22 1.70 -33.44
CA LYS A 137 5.75 2.95 -34.02
C LYS A 137 7.03 3.42 -33.32
N ASN A 138 7.11 3.25 -32.00
CA ASN A 138 8.28 3.68 -31.23
C ASN A 138 9.53 2.82 -31.52
N VAL A 139 9.36 1.52 -31.80
CA VAL A 139 10.51 0.63 -32.08
C VAL A 139 11.19 0.96 -33.42
N GLN A 140 10.44 1.48 -34.40
CA GLN A 140 10.99 1.86 -35.71
C GLN A 140 11.96 3.05 -35.62
N HIS A 141 11.97 3.78 -34.50
CA HIS A 141 12.83 4.96 -34.32
C HIS A 141 14.09 4.67 -33.47
N LEU A 142 14.30 3.42 -33.04
CA LEU A 142 15.36 3.06 -32.10
C LEU A 142 16.69 2.69 -32.76
N PHE A 143 16.69 2.38 -34.05
CA PHE A 143 17.88 2.03 -34.83
C PHE A 143 17.86 2.79 -36.16
N PRO A 144 18.38 4.03 -36.21
CA PRO A 144 18.70 4.64 -37.49
C PRO A 144 19.80 3.81 -38.16
N ASP A 145 19.62 3.48 -39.44
CA ASP A 145 20.67 2.85 -40.23
C ASP A 145 21.82 3.87 -40.37
N ASP A 146 22.97 3.55 -39.77
CA ASP A 146 24.21 4.32 -39.95
C ASP A 146 24.72 4.10 -41.39
N ASP A 147 24.55 5.12 -42.25
CA ASP A 147 25.26 5.26 -43.54
C ASP A 147 26.75 5.62 -43.34
#